data_AF-A0A496RBG0-F1
#
_entry.id   AF-A0A496RBG0-F1
#
_cell.length_a   1.000
_cell.length_b   1.000
_cell.length_c   1.000
_cell.angle_alpha   90.00
_cell.angle_beta   90.00
_cell.angle_gamma   90.00
#
_symmetry.space_group_name_H-M   'P 1'
#
loop_
_entity.id
_entity.type
_entity.pdbx_description
1 polymer ?
#
loop_
_entity_poly.entity_id
_entity_poly.type
_entity_poly.pdbx_seq_one_letter_code
_entity_poly.pdbx_strand_id
1 'polypeptide(L)'
;FSLLSRDSISSWSDLKGKTIYSVGKGATPEYLLSYLAGKNGISLSTETEVIYSVTSASQLAQLIIGGKVRSAVLPEPFVSLVKMKAPDVKAVLDFQDEWKKVNNSEKTFPVTVVVINPDLVKSNPHAVKVFLEAYRDSIDWVNKNPKEASVLIEKYGVLSASVAKAAIPNCNLEYIPAHEAQPLIEEFLTVMLKANPVSVGGVLPNESFYLEE
;
A
#
# COMPACT_ATOMS: atom_id res chain seq x y z
N PHE A 1 2.50 -0.31 -1.98
CA PHE A 1 2.66 -1.49 -2.85
C PHE A 1 3.73 -1.18 -3.87
N SER A 2 4.54 -2.16 -4.24
CA SER A 2 5.55 -1.97 -5.28
C SER A 2 5.58 -3.19 -6.21
N LEU A 3 5.84 -2.96 -7.49
CA LEU A 3 6.19 -4.03 -8.42
C LEU A 3 7.66 -4.38 -8.22
N LEU A 4 7.90 -5.62 -7.81
CA LEU A 4 9.21 -6.24 -7.79
C LEU A 4 9.45 -6.98 -9.10
N SER A 5 10.67 -6.93 -9.63
CA SER A 5 11.06 -7.75 -10.77
C SER A 5 12.53 -8.12 -10.76
N ARG A 6 12.82 -9.30 -11.30
CA ARG A 6 14.17 -9.73 -11.68
C ARG A 6 14.56 -9.28 -13.09
N ASP A 7 13.57 -8.87 -13.88
CA ASP A 7 13.80 -8.33 -15.21
C ASP A 7 14.14 -6.84 -15.12
N SER A 8 14.92 -6.35 -16.09
CA SER A 8 15.08 -4.91 -16.28
C SER A 8 13.74 -4.31 -16.73
N ILE A 9 13.16 -3.48 -15.86
CA ILE A 9 11.95 -2.69 -16.09
C ILE A 9 12.28 -1.27 -15.64
N SER A 10 12.20 -0.34 -16.56
CA SER A 10 12.45 1.09 -16.35
C SER A 10 11.19 1.95 -16.51
N SER A 11 10.18 1.41 -17.21
CA SER A 11 8.91 2.07 -17.46
C SER A 11 7.76 1.07 -17.56
N TRP A 12 6.52 1.57 -17.53
CA TRP A 12 5.32 0.77 -17.76
C TRP A 12 5.32 0.05 -19.12
N SER A 13 5.95 0.63 -20.14
CA SER A 13 6.06 -0.01 -21.47
C SER A 13 6.89 -1.28 -21.46
N ASP A 14 7.83 -1.42 -20.53
CA ASP A 14 8.66 -2.62 -20.39
C ASP A 14 7.89 -3.80 -19.78
N LEU A 15 6.62 -3.61 -19.40
CA LEU A 15 5.75 -4.68 -18.90
C LEU A 15 5.07 -5.46 -20.04
N LYS A 16 5.10 -4.96 -21.27
CA LYS A 16 4.47 -5.64 -22.41
C LYS A 16 5.11 -7.02 -22.65
N GLY A 17 4.28 -8.03 -22.81
CA GLY A 17 4.68 -9.43 -22.95
C GLY A 17 5.20 -10.08 -21.65
N LYS A 18 5.19 -9.37 -20.51
CA LYS A 18 5.58 -9.93 -19.22
C LYS A 18 4.38 -10.47 -18.46
N THR A 19 4.65 -11.41 -17.57
CA THR A 19 3.68 -11.92 -16.59
C THR A 19 3.98 -11.34 -15.23
N ILE A 20 2.97 -10.76 -14.58
CA ILE A 20 3.04 -10.20 -13.23
C ILE A 20 2.17 -11.03 -12.31
N TYR A 21 2.71 -11.45 -11.18
CA TYR A 21 1.91 -12.05 -10.12
C TYR A 21 1.47 -10.98 -9.13
N SER A 22 0.22 -11.01 -8.70
CA SER A 22 -0.28 -10.04 -7.73
C SER A 22 -1.21 -10.72 -6.74
N VAL A 23 -1.24 -10.18 -5.51
CA VAL A 23 -2.23 -10.55 -4.49
C VAL A 23 -3.46 -9.64 -4.60
N GLY A 24 -4.56 -10.03 -3.97
CA GLY A 24 -5.72 -9.15 -3.82
C GLY A 24 -6.50 -8.91 -5.11
N LYS A 25 -6.88 -9.99 -5.81
CA LYS A 25 -7.92 -9.91 -6.85
C LYS A 25 -9.23 -9.41 -6.23
N GLY A 26 -9.85 -8.43 -6.85
CA GLY A 26 -11.03 -7.72 -6.37
C GLY A 26 -10.74 -6.70 -5.27
N ALA A 27 -9.47 -6.36 -5.04
CA ALA A 27 -9.05 -5.47 -3.95
C ALA A 27 -8.07 -4.39 -4.44
N THR A 28 -7.66 -3.53 -3.50
CA THR A 28 -6.76 -2.39 -3.71
C THR A 28 -5.55 -2.64 -4.63
N PRO A 29 -4.79 -3.74 -4.53
CA PRO A 29 -3.62 -3.95 -5.39
C PRO A 29 -3.98 -4.07 -6.88
N GLU A 30 -5.07 -4.77 -7.21
CA GLU A 30 -5.54 -4.94 -8.58
C GLU A 30 -5.98 -3.60 -9.17
N TYR A 31 -6.79 -2.85 -8.43
CA TYR A 31 -7.35 -1.59 -8.93
C TYR A 31 -6.28 -0.52 -9.09
N LEU A 32 -5.31 -0.44 -8.16
CA LEU A 32 -4.16 0.45 -8.30
C LEU A 32 -3.28 0.06 -9.49
N LEU A 33 -2.95 -1.23 -9.63
CA LEU A 33 -2.15 -1.69 -10.76
C LEU A 33 -2.83 -1.37 -12.10
N SER A 34 -4.14 -1.61 -12.19
CA SER A 34 -4.95 -1.33 -13.39
C SER A 34 -5.04 0.16 -13.69
N TYR A 35 -5.28 0.98 -12.67
CA TYR A 35 -5.34 2.43 -12.81
C TYR A 35 -4.00 3.00 -13.29
N LEU A 36 -2.89 2.63 -12.65
CA LEU A 36 -1.57 3.14 -12.99
C LEU A 36 -1.12 2.65 -14.37
N ALA A 37 -1.38 1.38 -14.71
CA ALA A 37 -1.11 0.85 -16.06
C ALA A 37 -1.89 1.60 -17.13
N GLY A 38 -3.21 1.79 -16.93
CA GLY A 38 -4.07 2.49 -17.88
C GLY A 38 -3.67 3.96 -18.08
N LYS A 39 -3.29 4.65 -17.00
CA LYS A 39 -2.75 6.02 -17.08
C LYS A 39 -1.45 6.13 -17.87
N ASN A 40 -0.70 5.04 -17.95
CA ASN A 40 0.52 4.93 -18.75
C ASN A 40 0.30 4.25 -20.11
N GLY A 41 -0.96 4.10 -20.54
CA GLY A 41 -1.29 3.53 -21.85
C GLY A 41 -1.04 2.03 -21.99
N ILE A 42 -0.97 1.30 -20.87
CA ILE A 42 -0.81 -0.16 -20.84
C ILE A 42 -2.15 -0.82 -20.55
N SER A 43 -2.58 -1.71 -21.45
CA SER A 43 -3.75 -2.54 -21.22
C SER A 43 -3.36 -3.86 -20.58
N LEU A 44 -3.64 -3.98 -19.27
CA LEU A 44 -3.54 -5.26 -18.58
C LEU A 44 -4.50 -6.27 -19.20
N SER A 45 -4.14 -7.55 -19.20
CA SER A 45 -4.80 -8.70 -19.85
C SER A 45 -4.64 -8.83 -21.38
N THR A 46 -4.37 -7.74 -22.10
CA THR A 46 -4.11 -7.82 -23.56
C THR A 46 -2.62 -7.71 -23.88
N GLU A 47 -1.89 -6.80 -23.21
CA GLU A 47 -0.46 -6.58 -23.43
C GLU A 47 0.41 -7.17 -22.32
N THR A 48 -0.12 -7.30 -21.11
CA THR A 48 0.58 -7.80 -19.92
C THR A 48 -0.34 -8.73 -19.15
N GLU A 49 0.09 -9.96 -18.89
CA GLU A 49 -0.69 -10.92 -18.11
C GLU A 49 -0.53 -10.66 -16.62
N VAL A 50 -1.65 -10.62 -15.88
CA VAL A 50 -1.63 -10.53 -14.42
C VAL A 50 -2.27 -11.76 -13.80
N ILE A 51 -1.50 -12.50 -13.01
CA ILE A 51 -1.90 -13.76 -12.39
C ILE A 51 -2.14 -13.55 -10.88
N TYR A 52 -3.34 -13.94 -10.43
CA TYR A 52 -3.78 -13.82 -9.04
C TYR A 52 -3.95 -15.17 -8.32
N SER A 53 -3.31 -16.24 -8.82
CA SER A 53 -3.45 -17.59 -8.27
C SER A 53 -2.82 -17.76 -6.88
N VAL A 54 -1.96 -16.82 -6.46
CA VAL A 54 -1.31 -16.81 -5.14
C VAL A 54 -1.89 -15.66 -4.34
N THR A 55 -2.74 -15.97 -3.36
CA THR A 55 -3.47 -14.96 -2.58
C THR A 55 -2.68 -14.45 -1.36
N SER A 56 -1.75 -15.25 -0.85
CA SER A 56 -0.92 -14.90 0.30
C SER A 56 0.33 -14.11 -0.13
N ALA A 57 0.48 -12.89 0.38
CA ALA A 57 1.66 -12.06 0.12
C ALA A 57 2.97 -12.71 0.61
N SER A 58 2.92 -13.44 1.73
CA SER A 58 4.08 -14.19 2.22
C SER A 58 4.47 -15.33 1.29
N GLN A 59 3.48 -16.06 0.73
CA GLN A 59 3.74 -17.13 -0.23
C GLN A 59 4.29 -16.56 -1.54
N LEU A 60 3.70 -15.48 -2.06
CA LEU A 60 4.18 -14.83 -3.28
C LEU A 60 5.62 -14.29 -3.11
N ALA A 61 5.94 -13.73 -1.93
CA ALA A 61 7.30 -13.34 -1.57
C ALA A 61 8.28 -14.52 -1.63
N GLN A 62 7.91 -15.69 -1.11
CA GLN A 62 8.77 -16.89 -1.20
C GLN A 62 8.95 -17.38 -2.66
N LEU A 63 7.91 -17.29 -3.49
CA LEU A 63 8.00 -17.70 -4.90
C LEU A 63 8.95 -16.81 -5.70
N ILE A 64 8.91 -15.49 -5.49
CA ILE A 64 9.84 -14.58 -6.16
C ILE A 64 11.27 -14.72 -5.61
N ILE A 65 11.44 -14.92 -4.30
CA ILE A 65 12.75 -15.23 -3.68
C ILE A 65 13.35 -16.49 -4.31
N GLY A 66 12.56 -17.56 -4.41
CA GLY A 66 12.97 -18.83 -5.00
C GLY A 66 13.06 -18.85 -6.53
N GLY A 67 12.83 -17.73 -7.21
CA GLY A 67 12.96 -17.60 -8.66
C GLY A 67 11.85 -18.26 -9.49
N LYS A 68 10.79 -18.79 -8.85
CA LYS A 68 9.62 -19.36 -9.54
C LYS A 68 8.73 -18.29 -10.18
N VAL A 69 8.75 -17.09 -9.59
CA VAL A 69 8.08 -15.89 -10.11
C VAL A 69 9.14 -14.85 -10.45
N ARG A 70 9.03 -14.22 -11.61
CA ARG A 70 9.97 -13.17 -12.04
C ARG A 70 9.56 -11.77 -11.58
N SER A 71 8.26 -11.49 -11.60
CA SER A 71 7.68 -10.18 -11.27
C SER A 71 6.48 -10.33 -10.35
N ALA A 72 6.43 -9.55 -9.27
CA ALA A 72 5.36 -9.63 -8.27
C ALA A 72 4.99 -8.27 -7.70
N VAL A 73 3.70 -7.98 -7.53
CA VAL A 73 3.22 -6.83 -6.74
C VAL A 73 3.05 -7.26 -5.29
N LEU A 74 3.76 -6.59 -4.38
CA LEU A 74 3.74 -6.89 -2.95
C LEU A 74 3.63 -5.60 -2.11
N PRO A 75 3.03 -5.68 -0.91
CA PRO A 75 3.13 -4.62 0.10
C PRO A 75 4.41 -4.79 0.94
N GLU A 76 4.75 -3.78 1.73
CA GLU A 76 5.66 -3.98 2.87
C GLU A 76 4.98 -4.86 3.94
N PRO A 77 5.75 -5.64 4.73
CA PRO A 77 7.21 -5.75 4.74
C PRO A 77 7.79 -6.73 3.69
N PHE A 78 6.94 -7.29 2.82
CA PHE A 78 7.37 -8.33 1.87
C PHE A 78 8.27 -7.80 0.76
N VAL A 79 8.09 -6.54 0.35
CA VAL A 79 9.02 -5.84 -0.55
C VAL A 79 10.43 -5.83 0.03
N SER A 80 10.59 -5.40 1.29
CA SER A 80 11.87 -5.41 1.98
C SER A 80 12.43 -6.80 2.19
N LEU A 81 11.59 -7.77 2.58
CA LEU A 81 12.00 -9.16 2.74
C LEU A 81 12.57 -9.75 1.45
N VAL A 82 11.90 -9.55 0.30
CA VAL A 82 12.37 -10.04 -1.00
C VAL A 82 13.69 -9.40 -1.37
N LYS A 83 13.82 -8.08 -1.24
CA LYS A 83 15.08 -7.37 -1.54
C LYS A 83 16.25 -7.84 -0.67
N MET A 84 16.00 -8.21 0.58
CA MET A 84 17.02 -8.76 1.48
C MET A 84 17.45 -10.19 1.10
N LYS A 85 16.53 -11.02 0.62
CA LYS A 85 16.76 -12.45 0.38
C LYS A 85 17.10 -12.79 -1.07
N ALA A 86 16.74 -11.93 -2.02
CA ALA A 86 17.03 -12.05 -3.45
C ALA A 86 17.54 -10.70 -3.99
N PRO A 87 18.85 -10.38 -3.80
CA PRO A 87 19.42 -9.06 -4.13
C PRO A 87 19.34 -8.65 -5.61
N ASP A 88 19.12 -9.61 -6.50
CA ASP A 88 18.94 -9.40 -7.93
C ASP A 88 17.48 -9.08 -8.32
N VAL A 89 16.52 -9.18 -7.38
CA VAL A 89 15.17 -8.65 -7.53
C VAL A 89 15.14 -7.20 -7.07
N LYS A 90 14.60 -6.31 -7.92
CA LYS A 90 14.49 -4.87 -7.66
C LYS A 90 13.04 -4.47 -7.51
N ALA A 91 12.76 -3.47 -6.68
CA ALA A 91 11.51 -2.71 -6.77
C ALA A 91 11.64 -1.77 -7.98
N VAL A 92 10.88 -2.06 -9.03
CA VAL A 92 10.98 -1.37 -10.33
C VAL A 92 9.93 -0.28 -10.49
N LEU A 93 8.78 -0.41 -9.81
CA LEU A 93 7.75 0.62 -9.74
C LEU A 93 7.21 0.70 -8.31
N ASP A 94 7.25 1.89 -7.70
CA ASP A 94 6.56 2.15 -6.45
C ASP A 94 5.21 2.82 -6.71
N PHE A 95 4.12 2.26 -6.17
CA PHE A 95 2.80 2.77 -6.55
C PHE A 95 2.53 4.19 -6.05
N GLN A 96 3.11 4.61 -4.91
CA GLN A 96 2.96 5.99 -4.43
C GLN A 96 3.68 6.96 -5.38
N ASP A 97 4.90 6.62 -5.81
CA ASP A 97 5.64 7.45 -6.77
C ASP A 97 4.95 7.48 -8.14
N GLU A 98 4.46 6.34 -8.62
CA GLU A 98 3.72 6.26 -9.88
C GLU A 98 2.39 7.02 -9.82
N TRP A 99 1.70 7.02 -8.68
CA TRP A 99 0.50 7.82 -8.46
C TRP A 99 0.77 9.32 -8.60
N LYS A 100 1.84 9.80 -7.95
CA LYS A 100 2.26 11.21 -8.06
C LYS A 100 2.52 11.62 -9.50
N LYS A 101 3.24 10.77 -10.25
CA LYS A 101 3.56 10.99 -11.67
C LYS A 101 2.31 11.10 -12.54
N VAL A 102 1.38 10.15 -12.44
CA VAL A 102 0.20 10.12 -13.34
C VAL A 102 -0.83 11.19 -13.02
N ASN A 103 -0.83 11.72 -11.79
CA ASN A 103 -1.70 12.81 -11.36
C ASN A 103 -1.01 14.18 -11.41
N ASN A 104 0.27 14.24 -11.79
CA ASN A 104 1.07 15.47 -11.81
C ASN A 104 0.95 16.26 -10.48
N SER A 105 1.13 15.53 -9.37
CA SER A 105 0.85 16.01 -8.02
C SER A 105 1.83 15.36 -7.04
N GLU A 106 2.22 16.07 -5.98
CA GLU A 106 3.03 15.49 -4.89
C GLU A 106 2.19 14.71 -3.87
N LYS A 107 0.86 14.71 -4.03
CA LYS A 107 -0.06 14.01 -3.13
C LYS A 107 0.05 12.49 -3.29
N THR A 108 0.06 11.80 -2.16
CA THR A 108 -0.01 10.33 -2.07
C THR A 108 -1.47 9.87 -1.97
N PHE A 109 -1.69 8.55 -2.00
CA PHE A 109 -3.01 7.97 -1.71
C PHE A 109 -2.98 7.18 -0.39
N PRO A 110 -4.03 7.30 0.45
CA PRO A 110 -4.15 6.51 1.68
C PRO A 110 -4.76 5.13 1.38
N VAL A 111 -4.11 4.06 1.83
CA VAL A 111 -4.65 2.68 1.77
C VAL A 111 -5.10 2.15 3.12
N THR A 112 -4.97 2.95 4.19
CA THR A 112 -5.29 2.56 5.55
C THR A 112 -5.95 3.73 6.26
N VAL A 113 -6.98 3.42 7.06
CA VAL A 113 -7.73 4.38 7.85
C VAL A 113 -7.90 3.85 9.27
N VAL A 114 -8.03 4.76 10.23
CA VAL A 114 -8.50 4.46 11.57
C VAL A 114 -10.01 4.70 11.57
N VAL A 115 -10.79 3.67 11.93
CA VAL A 115 -12.25 3.78 12.05
C VAL A 115 -12.61 3.78 13.53
N ILE A 116 -13.41 4.75 13.93
CA ILE A 116 -13.88 4.91 15.32
C ILE A 116 -15.38 4.78 15.34
N ASN A 117 -15.91 4.00 16.27
CA ASN A 117 -17.36 3.87 16.45
C ASN A 117 -17.96 5.25 16.80
N PRO A 118 -18.97 5.74 16.05
CA PRO A 118 -19.62 7.03 16.32
C PRO A 118 -20.15 7.18 17.75
N ASP A 119 -20.61 6.09 18.39
CA ASP A 119 -21.10 6.11 19.77
C ASP A 119 -19.96 6.41 20.76
N LEU A 120 -18.75 5.96 20.47
CA LEU A 120 -17.57 6.26 21.29
C LEU A 120 -17.16 7.74 21.13
N VAL A 121 -17.24 8.28 19.91
CA VAL A 121 -16.98 9.70 19.65
C VAL A 121 -17.92 10.58 20.47
N LYS A 122 -19.21 10.22 20.53
CA LYS A 122 -20.23 10.97 21.30
C LYS A 122 -20.10 10.78 22.81
N SER A 123 -19.91 9.54 23.27
CA SER A 123 -19.92 9.22 24.70
C SER A 123 -18.59 9.53 25.39
N ASN A 124 -17.47 9.53 24.67
CA ASN A 124 -16.15 9.78 25.24
C ASN A 124 -15.19 10.45 24.22
N PRO A 125 -15.45 11.70 23.81
CA PRO A 125 -14.60 12.42 22.87
C PRO A 125 -13.17 12.62 23.40
N HIS A 126 -13.01 12.72 24.73
CA HIS A 126 -11.68 12.85 25.33
C HIS A 126 -10.81 11.61 25.09
N ALA A 127 -11.36 10.40 25.27
CA ALA A 127 -10.62 9.18 24.99
C ALA A 127 -10.23 9.05 23.51
N VAL A 128 -11.12 9.46 22.60
CA VAL A 128 -10.83 9.49 21.16
C VAL A 128 -9.66 10.42 20.87
N LYS A 129 -9.68 11.64 21.42
CA LYS A 129 -8.58 12.61 21.25
C LYS A 129 -7.26 12.07 21.78
N VAL A 130 -7.24 11.55 23.01
CA VAL A 130 -6.03 10.98 23.63
C VAL A 130 -5.48 9.81 22.80
N PHE A 131 -6.36 8.94 22.29
CA PHE A 131 -5.95 7.84 21.42
C PHE A 131 -5.31 8.34 20.12
N LEU A 132 -5.92 9.31 19.45
CA LEU A 132 -5.39 9.85 18.17
C LEU A 132 -4.06 10.58 18.36
N GLU A 133 -3.91 11.34 19.44
CA GLU A 133 -2.64 11.97 19.81
C GLU A 133 -1.55 10.91 20.05
N ALA A 134 -1.84 9.89 20.86
CA ALA A 134 -0.91 8.79 21.09
C ALA A 134 -0.58 7.99 19.82
N TYR A 135 -1.56 7.83 18.91
CA TYR A 135 -1.37 7.14 17.64
C TYR A 135 -0.43 7.93 16.71
N ARG A 136 -0.62 9.26 16.61
CA ARG A 136 0.30 10.15 15.89
C ARG A 136 1.71 10.09 16.47
N ASP A 137 1.83 10.22 17.79
CA ASP A 137 3.13 10.20 18.47
C ASP A 137 3.85 8.85 18.29
N SER A 138 3.10 7.75 18.24
CA SER A 138 3.62 6.41 17.94
C SER A 138 4.17 6.30 16.53
N ILE A 139 3.44 6.79 15.51
CA ILE A 139 3.91 6.84 14.11
C ILE A 139 5.20 7.67 14.01
N ASP A 140 5.19 8.85 14.61
CA ASP A 140 6.35 9.75 14.67
C ASP A 140 7.57 9.07 15.30
N TRP A 141 7.37 8.37 16.42
CA TRP A 141 8.42 7.67 17.12
C TRP A 141 9.01 6.53 16.28
N VAL A 142 8.16 5.73 15.61
CA VAL A 142 8.62 4.63 14.73
C VAL A 142 9.47 5.17 13.58
N ASN A 143 9.03 6.26 12.93
CA ASN A 143 9.77 6.89 11.84
C ASN A 143 11.12 7.45 12.30
N LYS A 144 11.19 8.07 13.48
CA LYS A 144 12.41 8.65 14.05
C LYS A 144 13.37 7.59 14.61
N ASN A 145 12.86 6.42 15.02
CA ASN A 145 13.63 5.39 15.74
C ASN A 145 13.47 3.99 15.09
N PRO A 146 13.79 3.82 13.79
CA PRO A 146 13.51 2.56 13.09
C PRO A 146 14.28 1.36 13.66
N LYS A 147 15.46 1.57 14.27
CA LYS A 147 16.25 0.51 14.90
C LYS A 147 15.58 0.04 16.19
N GLU A 148 15.21 0.95 17.07
CA GLU A 148 14.58 0.68 18.35
C GLU A 148 13.18 0.08 18.13
N ALA A 149 12.41 0.65 17.20
CA ALA A 149 11.12 0.12 16.78
C ALA A 149 11.24 -1.32 16.28
N SER A 150 12.26 -1.63 15.47
CA SER A 150 12.47 -3.00 14.98
C SER A 150 12.68 -4.04 16.07
N VAL A 151 13.37 -3.67 17.16
CA VAL A 151 13.59 -4.55 18.32
C VAL A 151 12.27 -4.81 19.05
N LEU A 152 11.44 -3.78 19.21
CA LEU A 152 10.12 -3.94 19.82
C LEU A 152 9.20 -4.81 18.96
N ILE A 153 9.18 -4.58 17.65
CA ILE A 153 8.40 -5.37 16.69
C ILE A 153 8.75 -6.87 16.78
N GLU A 154 10.04 -7.20 16.89
CA GLU A 154 10.49 -8.58 17.06
C GLU A 154 10.14 -9.13 18.46
N LYS A 155 10.37 -8.33 19.51
CA LYS A 155 10.03 -8.70 20.89
C LYS A 155 8.55 -9.10 21.03
N TYR A 156 7.66 -8.43 20.31
CA TYR A 156 6.22 -8.71 20.32
C TYR A 156 5.78 -9.72 19.24
N GLY A 157 6.72 -10.36 18.53
CA GLY A 157 6.44 -11.49 17.63
C GLY A 157 5.79 -11.12 16.29
N VAL A 158 5.88 -9.86 15.87
CA VAL A 158 5.23 -9.41 14.61
C VAL A 158 6.06 -9.81 13.39
N LEU A 159 7.35 -9.45 13.37
CA LEU A 159 8.33 -9.88 12.37
C LEU A 159 9.76 -9.72 12.92
N SER A 160 10.77 -10.27 12.24
CA SER A 160 12.15 -10.13 12.68
C SER A 160 12.63 -8.68 12.64
N ALA A 161 13.51 -8.31 13.56
CA ALA A 161 14.02 -6.94 13.67
C ALA A 161 14.76 -6.52 12.40
N SER A 162 15.48 -7.45 11.77
CA SER A 162 16.19 -7.19 10.50
C SER A 162 15.24 -6.77 9.37
N VAL A 163 14.10 -7.44 9.22
CA VAL A 163 13.11 -7.13 8.18
C VAL A 163 12.34 -5.86 8.55
N ALA A 164 11.96 -5.71 9.82
CA ALA A 164 11.27 -4.52 10.30
C ALA A 164 12.08 -3.25 10.07
N LYS A 165 13.37 -3.27 10.44
CA LYS A 165 14.28 -2.13 10.25
C LYS A 165 14.41 -1.73 8.77
N ALA A 166 14.40 -2.71 7.87
CA ALA A 166 14.47 -2.46 6.43
C ALA A 166 13.14 -1.92 5.86
N ALA A 167 12.01 -2.37 6.40
CA ALA A 167 10.67 -2.03 5.91
C ALA A 167 10.16 -0.66 6.40
N ILE A 168 10.42 -0.28 7.66
CA ILE A 168 9.88 0.95 8.28
C ILE A 168 10.04 2.19 7.37
N PRO A 169 11.22 2.49 6.79
CA PRO A 169 11.39 3.67 5.94
C PRO A 169 10.54 3.66 4.66
N ASN A 170 10.11 2.49 4.18
CA ASN A 170 9.32 2.34 2.96
C ASN A 170 7.81 2.18 3.24
N CYS A 171 7.43 2.05 4.52
CA CYS A 171 6.02 1.92 4.90
C CYS A 171 5.24 3.23 4.72
N ASN A 172 5.93 4.37 4.54
CA ASN A 172 5.36 5.71 4.41
C ASN A 172 4.33 5.99 5.51
N LEU A 173 4.71 5.72 6.77
CA LEU A 173 3.82 5.92 7.90
C LEU A 173 3.63 7.41 8.14
N GLU A 174 2.40 7.88 7.97
CA GLU A 174 2.02 9.27 8.17
C GLU A 174 0.64 9.31 8.82
N TYR A 175 0.48 10.17 9.82
CA TYR A 175 -0.81 10.46 10.41
C TYR A 175 -1.35 11.76 9.81
N ILE A 176 -2.49 11.66 9.13
CA ILE A 176 -3.20 12.81 8.57
C ILE A 176 -4.59 12.86 9.22
N PRO A 177 -4.97 13.97 9.89
CA PRO A 177 -6.31 14.16 10.44
C PRO A 177 -7.40 13.99 9.37
N ALA A 178 -8.59 13.52 9.76
CA ALA A 178 -9.66 13.19 8.81
C ALA A 178 -10.05 14.38 7.90
N HIS A 179 -10.14 15.59 8.45
CA HIS A 179 -10.48 16.80 7.69
C HIS A 179 -9.41 17.17 6.65
N GLU A 180 -8.12 16.95 6.94
CA GLU A 180 -7.02 17.17 5.98
C GLU A 180 -6.94 16.04 4.94
N ALA A 181 -7.24 14.80 5.36
CA ALA A 181 -7.17 13.61 4.52
C ALA A 181 -8.35 13.45 3.57
N GLN A 182 -9.50 14.10 3.83
CA GLN A 182 -10.73 13.94 3.06
C GLN A 182 -10.51 14.05 1.53
N PRO A 183 -9.84 15.09 0.99
CA PRO A 183 -9.61 15.17 -0.45
C PRO A 183 -8.78 13.99 -1.01
N LEU A 184 -7.80 13.51 -0.24
CA LEU A 184 -6.95 12.37 -0.63
C LEU A 184 -7.76 11.06 -0.64
N ILE A 185 -8.63 10.89 0.37
CA ILE A 185 -9.51 9.74 0.50
C ILE A 185 -10.52 9.73 -0.65
N GLU A 186 -11.18 10.86 -0.94
CA GLU A 186 -12.16 10.94 -2.03
C GLU A 186 -11.53 10.71 -3.41
N GLU A 187 -10.33 11.23 -3.64
CA GLU A 187 -9.59 10.98 -4.89
C GLU A 187 -9.28 9.50 -5.06
N PHE A 188 -8.76 8.85 -4.01
CA PHE A 188 -8.47 7.42 -4.01
C PHE A 188 -9.75 6.57 -4.17
N LEU A 189 -10.80 6.85 -3.41
CA LEU A 189 -12.08 6.13 -3.49
C LEU A 189 -12.77 6.35 -4.84
N THR A 190 -12.57 7.49 -5.50
CA THR A 190 -13.07 7.72 -6.87
C THR A 190 -12.40 6.79 -7.87
N VAL A 191 -11.09 6.52 -7.73
CA VAL A 191 -10.39 5.53 -8.56
C VAL A 191 -10.96 4.14 -8.33
N MET A 192 -11.18 3.76 -7.07
CA MET A 192 -11.75 2.47 -6.69
C MET A 192 -13.18 2.30 -7.22
N LEU A 193 -14.03 3.33 -7.06
CA LEU A 193 -15.40 3.38 -7.55
C LEU A 193 -15.47 3.19 -9.07
N LYS A 194 -14.57 3.86 -9.82
CA LYS A 194 -14.48 3.73 -11.29
C LYS A 194 -14.01 2.34 -11.72
N ALA A 195 -13.12 1.71 -10.95
CA ALA A 195 -12.66 0.36 -11.23
C ALA A 195 -13.75 -0.70 -10.94
N ASN A 196 -14.43 -0.57 -9.80
CA ASN A 196 -15.56 -1.41 -9.43
C ASN A 196 -16.42 -0.71 -8.36
N PRO A 197 -17.68 -0.34 -8.66
CA PRO A 197 -18.52 0.38 -7.70
C PRO A 197 -18.70 -0.36 -6.37
N VAL A 198 -18.77 -1.69 -6.38
CA VAL A 198 -18.95 -2.51 -5.17
C VAL A 198 -17.77 -2.36 -4.20
N SER A 199 -16.57 -2.01 -4.69
CA SER A 199 -15.37 -1.89 -3.86
C SER A 199 -15.44 -0.80 -2.79
N VAL A 200 -16.35 0.18 -2.95
CA VAL A 200 -16.56 1.29 -2.01
C VAL A 200 -18.00 1.39 -1.51
N GLY A 201 -18.83 0.36 -1.77
CA GLY A 201 -20.25 0.39 -1.40
C GLY A 201 -21.16 1.11 -2.40
N GLY A 202 -20.70 1.34 -3.63
CA GLY A 202 -21.48 1.86 -4.76
C GLY A 202 -21.47 3.38 -4.92
N VAL A 203 -21.14 4.12 -3.87
CA VAL A 203 -21.07 5.59 -3.86
C VAL A 203 -19.91 6.05 -3.00
N LEU A 204 -19.48 7.30 -3.18
CA LEU A 204 -18.51 7.91 -2.26
C LEU A 204 -19.14 8.14 -0.88
N PRO A 205 -18.36 8.06 0.21
CA PRO A 205 -18.83 8.41 1.53
C PRO A 205 -19.28 9.87 1.60
N ASN A 206 -20.24 10.15 2.49
CA ASN A 206 -20.67 11.51 2.81
C ASN A 206 -19.82 12.10 3.95
N GLU A 207 -20.11 13.34 4.35
CA GLU A 207 -19.37 14.06 5.40
C GLU A 207 -19.32 13.31 6.74
N SER A 208 -20.37 12.56 7.11
CA SER A 208 -20.42 11.80 8.37
C SER A 208 -19.43 10.63 8.45
N PHE A 209 -18.78 10.29 7.34
CA PHE A 209 -17.69 9.32 7.30
C PHE A 209 -16.39 9.86 7.93
N TYR A 210 -16.21 11.19 7.92
CA TYR A 210 -15.01 11.84 8.42
C TYR A 210 -15.24 12.34 9.84
N LEU A 211 -14.23 12.16 10.70
CA LEU A 211 -14.27 12.66 12.06
C LEU A 211 -14.18 14.19 12.05
N GLU A 212 -15.16 14.86 12.68
CA GLU A 212 -15.16 16.30 12.92
C GLU A 212 -14.09 16.69 13.97
N GLU A 213 -13.66 17.96 13.98
CA GLU A 213 -12.65 18.49 14.92
C GLU A 213 -13.04 18.41 16.40
#